data_AF-K1STL3-F1
#
_entry.id   AF-K1STL3-F1
#
_cell.length_a   1.000
_cell.length_b   1.000
_cell.length_c   1.000
_cell.angle_alpha   90.00
_cell.angle_beta   90.00
_cell.angle_gamma   90.00
#
_symmetry.space_group_name_H-M   'P 1'
#
loop_
_entity.id
_entity.type
_entity.pdbx_description
1 polymer ?
#
loop_
_entity_poly.entity_id
_entity_poly.type
_entity_poly.pdbx_seq_one_letter_code
_entity_poly.pdbx_strand_id
1 'polypeptide(L)'
;MCVTTFAGIGSTTAYAASGEKADVYMVDFPRDGDANYDGVWGHSNLTLKNGWHTGRSNFTNLKAIGSYSGNVAYCIEPGISLKVGQTMNKYDENYFNNLAANGVISGDEIRLFVGRILQYGYRGTISTSWRSQNEAAANSIAQAYATQLLIWETV
;
A
#
# COMPACT_ATOMS: atom_id res chain seq x y z
N MET A 1 -0.79 8.87 3.03
CA MET A 1 -1.55 8.11 4.04
C MET A 1 -1.72 6.67 3.58
N CYS A 2 -1.72 5.67 4.48
CA CYS A 2 -1.94 4.27 4.14
C CYS A 2 -3.36 3.81 4.48
N VAL A 3 -4.05 3.20 3.53
CA VAL A 3 -5.41 2.67 3.71
C VAL A 3 -5.41 1.15 3.66
N THR A 4 -6.11 0.54 4.62
CA THR A 4 -6.44 -0.88 4.67
C THR A 4 -7.95 -1.06 4.54
N THR A 5 -8.41 -1.73 3.48
CA THR A 5 -9.83 -2.02 3.29
C THR A 5 -10.24 -3.27 4.08
N PHE A 6 -10.84 -3.07 5.25
CA PHE A 6 -11.63 -4.12 5.92
C PHE A 6 -13.02 -4.23 5.29
N ALA A 7 -13.10 -4.67 4.03
CA ALA A 7 -14.39 -5.03 3.42
C ALA A 7 -14.59 -6.56 3.51
N GLY A 8 -14.87 -7.04 4.73
CA GLY A 8 -15.35 -8.40 4.96
C GLY A 8 -16.86 -8.38 5.16
N ILE A 9 -17.61 -8.90 4.20
CA ILE A 9 -19.01 -9.28 4.41
C ILE A 9 -18.99 -10.43 5.44
N GLY A 10 -19.51 -10.17 6.63
CA GLY A 10 -19.67 -11.16 7.70
C GLY A 10 -18.62 -11.04 8.80
N SER A 11 -19.06 -10.45 9.92
CA SER A 11 -18.44 -10.51 11.26
C SER A 11 -16.97 -10.07 11.40
N THR A 12 -16.76 -8.77 11.54
CA THR A 12 -16.40 -8.14 12.82
C THR A 12 -16.44 -6.62 12.62
N THR A 13 -17.12 -5.95 13.52
CA THR A 13 -17.49 -4.54 13.49
C THR A 13 -16.28 -3.63 13.23
N ALA A 14 -16.34 -2.86 12.14
CA ALA A 14 -15.51 -1.67 11.97
C ALA A 14 -15.90 -0.67 13.06
N TYR A 15 -15.20 -0.67 14.19
CA TYR A 15 -15.29 0.44 15.13
C TYR A 15 -14.64 1.66 14.44
N ALA A 16 -15.45 2.49 13.78
CA ALA A 16 -15.04 3.80 13.31
C ALA A 16 -15.17 4.78 14.48
N ALA A 17 -14.21 4.72 15.42
CA ALA A 17 -13.99 5.81 16.36
C ALA A 17 -12.93 6.75 15.76
N SER A 18 -13.34 7.98 15.42
CA SER A 18 -12.36 9.01 15.06
C SER A 18 -11.41 9.22 16.23
N GLY A 19 -10.10 9.07 16.00
CA GLY A 19 -9.07 9.20 17.04
C GLY A 19 -8.33 7.89 17.38
N GLU A 20 -8.76 6.75 16.85
CA GLU A 20 -7.92 5.53 16.87
C GLU A 20 -6.63 5.77 16.08
N LYS A 21 -5.52 5.40 16.72
CA LYS A 21 -4.18 5.52 16.17
C LYS A 21 -3.65 4.13 15.83
N ALA A 22 -2.96 4.01 14.71
CA ALA A 22 -2.28 2.78 14.35
C ALA A 22 -0.88 3.06 13.82
N ASP A 23 0.06 2.22 14.21
CA ASP A 23 1.44 2.34 13.76
C ASP A 23 1.61 1.65 12.41
N VAL A 24 2.32 2.34 11.51
CA VAL A 24 2.70 1.80 10.21
C VAL A 24 4.03 1.09 10.32
N TYR A 25 4.02 -0.18 9.94
CA TYR A 25 5.21 -1.00 9.76
C TYR A 25 5.53 -1.11 8.28
N MET A 26 6.81 -1.24 7.95
CA MET A 26 7.23 -1.35 6.54
C MET A 26 8.18 -2.50 6.34
N VAL A 27 7.97 -3.25 5.27
CA VAL A 27 8.82 -4.37 4.88
C VAL A 27 9.37 -4.08 3.50
N ASP A 28 10.68 -3.84 3.45
CA ASP A 28 11.44 -3.68 2.23
C ASP A 28 11.84 -5.03 1.64
N PHE A 29 11.77 -5.14 0.31
CA PHE A 29 12.27 -6.27 -0.49
C PHE A 29 13.24 -5.76 -1.57
N PRO A 30 14.29 -6.52 -1.93
CA PRO A 30 14.68 -7.82 -1.39
C PRO A 30 15.19 -7.71 0.07
N ARG A 31 15.10 -8.81 0.82
CA ARG A 31 15.57 -8.92 2.22
C ARG A 31 16.77 -9.84 2.30
N ASP A 32 17.49 -9.80 3.42
CA ASP A 32 18.58 -10.73 3.68
C ASP A 32 18.15 -12.20 3.45
N GLY A 33 18.91 -12.95 2.65
CA GLY A 33 18.58 -14.29 2.19
C GLY A 33 17.65 -14.37 0.96
N ASP A 34 17.19 -13.24 0.42
CA ASP A 34 16.53 -13.19 -0.90
C ASP A 34 17.59 -13.34 -2.01
N ALA A 35 17.22 -14.02 -3.10
CA ALA A 35 18.18 -14.35 -4.16
C ALA A 35 18.78 -13.10 -4.81
N ASN A 36 18.02 -12.01 -4.84
CA ASN A 36 18.46 -10.75 -5.43
C ASN A 36 18.92 -9.72 -4.36
N TYR A 37 19.22 -10.15 -3.13
CA TYR A 37 19.61 -9.25 -2.05
C TYR A 37 20.83 -8.38 -2.40
N ASP A 38 21.87 -8.98 -2.97
CA ASP A 38 23.08 -8.28 -3.43
C ASP A 38 22.98 -7.80 -4.89
N GLY A 39 21.82 -8.00 -5.52
CA GLY A 39 21.59 -7.61 -6.91
C GLY A 39 21.25 -6.13 -7.06
N VAL A 40 21.21 -5.66 -8.31
CA VAL A 40 20.67 -4.33 -8.61
C VAL A 40 19.15 -4.42 -8.56
N TRP A 41 18.56 -3.96 -7.45
CA TRP A 41 17.12 -3.81 -7.29
C TRP A 41 16.70 -2.34 -7.24
N GLY A 42 15.41 -2.10 -7.47
CA GLY A 42 14.78 -0.81 -7.33
C GLY A 42 14.72 0.00 -8.61
N HIS A 43 14.61 1.32 -8.48
CA HIS A 43 14.42 2.25 -9.60
C HIS A 43 15.07 3.61 -9.31
N SER A 44 15.41 4.35 -10.38
CA SER A 44 15.81 5.76 -10.29
C SER A 44 14.64 6.64 -9.84
N ASN A 45 14.84 7.96 -9.71
CA ASN A 45 13.71 8.86 -9.55
C ASN A 45 12.70 8.64 -10.70
N LEU A 46 11.41 8.56 -10.36
CA LEU A 46 10.33 8.41 -11.36
C LEU A 46 9.39 9.60 -11.27
N THR A 47 8.92 10.05 -12.43
CA THR A 47 7.76 10.93 -12.57
C THR A 47 6.60 10.08 -13.07
N LEU A 48 5.56 9.98 -12.26
CA LEU A 48 4.33 9.25 -12.57
C LEU A 48 3.43 10.12 -13.44
N LYS A 49 2.48 9.50 -14.15
CA LYS A 49 1.66 10.19 -15.17
C LYS A 49 0.87 11.40 -14.65
N ASN A 50 0.49 11.39 -13.38
CA ASN A 50 -0.31 12.47 -12.77
C ASN A 50 0.54 13.55 -12.09
N GLY A 51 1.81 13.71 -12.49
CA GLY A 51 2.73 14.73 -11.95
C GLY A 51 3.34 14.37 -10.59
N TRP A 52 3.03 13.18 -10.06
CA TRP A 52 3.64 12.69 -8.84
C TRP A 52 5.08 12.25 -9.06
N HIS A 53 5.91 12.39 -8.02
CA HIS A 53 7.30 11.96 -8.06
C HIS A 53 7.58 10.95 -6.95
N THR A 54 8.36 9.93 -7.27
CA THR A 54 9.00 9.08 -6.27
C THR A 54 10.51 9.21 -6.39
N GLY A 55 11.18 9.24 -5.25
CA GLY A 55 12.64 9.25 -5.20
C GLY A 55 13.20 7.91 -5.66
N ARG A 56 14.51 7.89 -5.88
CA ARG A 56 15.27 6.66 -6.07
C ARG A 56 15.02 5.74 -4.88
N SER A 57 14.71 4.49 -5.18
CA SER A 57 14.64 3.44 -4.17
C SER A 57 15.49 2.26 -4.62
N ASN A 58 16.19 1.64 -3.68
CA ASN A 58 16.84 0.34 -3.91
C ASN A 58 15.95 -0.83 -3.45
N PHE A 59 14.71 -0.54 -3.00
CA PHE A 59 13.81 -1.51 -2.40
C PHE A 59 12.35 -1.32 -2.86
N THR A 60 11.59 -2.41 -2.84
CA THR A 60 10.13 -2.40 -2.88
C THR A 60 9.61 -2.37 -1.45
N ASN A 61 8.90 -1.31 -1.09
CA ASN A 61 8.43 -1.08 0.27
C ASN A 61 6.93 -1.39 0.40
N LEU A 62 6.57 -2.46 1.11
CA LEU A 62 5.19 -2.77 1.49
C LEU A 62 4.91 -2.26 2.90
N LYS A 63 3.67 -1.83 3.17
CA LYS A 63 3.26 -1.28 4.47
C LYS A 63 2.27 -2.23 5.11
N ALA A 64 2.30 -2.32 6.43
CA ALA A 64 1.26 -2.97 7.21
C ALA A 64 0.87 -2.12 8.41
N ILE A 65 -0.34 -2.35 8.89
CA ILE A 65 -0.86 -1.69 10.09
C ILE A 65 -0.67 -2.60 11.30
N GLY A 66 -0.17 -2.02 12.39
CA GLY A 66 -0.11 -2.65 13.72
C GLY A 66 1.04 -3.64 13.94
N SER A 67 1.55 -4.32 12.91
CA SER A 67 2.75 -5.15 13.03
C SER A 67 3.43 -5.44 11.69
N TYR A 68 4.67 -5.95 11.73
CA TYR A 68 5.38 -6.51 10.56
C TYR A 68 4.73 -7.75 9.94
N SER A 69 3.70 -8.31 10.59
CA SER A 69 2.88 -9.41 10.06
C SER A 69 1.41 -9.03 9.93
N GLY A 70 1.11 -7.72 9.98
CA GLY A 70 -0.24 -7.18 9.87
C GLY A 70 -0.76 -7.20 8.44
N ASN A 71 -2.04 -6.83 8.28
CA ASN A 71 -2.64 -6.65 6.96
C ASN A 71 -1.91 -5.57 6.17
N VAL A 72 -1.71 -5.84 4.88
CA VAL A 72 -1.12 -4.90 3.94
C VAL A 72 -1.92 -3.59 3.89
N ALA A 73 -1.23 -2.47 3.82
CA ALA A 73 -1.79 -1.14 3.67
C ALA A 73 -1.19 -0.45 2.44
N TYR A 74 -2.02 0.33 1.74
CA TYR A 74 -1.63 0.97 0.50
C TYR A 74 -1.63 2.48 0.60
N CYS A 75 -0.59 3.10 0.07
CA CYS A 75 -0.51 4.55 -0.01
C CYS A 75 -1.45 5.06 -1.12
N ILE A 76 -2.34 6.00 -0.78
CA ILE A 76 -3.24 6.68 -1.72
C ILE A 76 -2.79 8.11 -2.06
N GLU A 77 -1.64 8.54 -1.54
CA GLU A 77 -1.05 9.87 -1.76
C GLU A 77 0.40 9.70 -2.17
N PRO A 78 0.67 9.48 -3.46
CA PRO A 78 2.03 9.34 -3.95
C PRO A 78 2.87 10.59 -3.59
N GLY A 79 4.18 10.42 -3.40
CA GLY A 79 5.07 11.51 -3.00
C GLY A 79 5.05 11.89 -1.50
N ILE A 80 4.03 11.49 -0.72
CA ILE A 80 4.05 11.66 0.74
C ILE A 80 4.86 10.54 1.38
N SER A 81 6.03 10.90 1.90
CA SER A 81 6.90 9.96 2.61
C SER A 81 6.31 9.57 3.96
N LEU A 82 6.30 8.27 4.25
CA LEU A 82 5.99 7.74 5.57
C LEU A 82 7.29 7.27 6.24
N LYS A 83 7.31 7.29 7.58
CA LYS A 83 8.41 6.72 8.38
C LYS A 83 7.96 5.42 9.04
N VAL A 84 8.88 4.47 9.22
CA VAL A 84 8.61 3.26 10.01
C VAL A 84 8.24 3.64 11.43
N GLY A 85 7.21 3.02 11.99
CA GLY A 85 6.69 3.35 13.33
C GLY A 85 5.96 4.69 13.38
N GLN A 86 5.69 5.31 12.23
CA GLN A 86 4.85 6.50 12.19
C GLN A 86 3.43 6.12 12.60
N THR A 87 2.95 6.79 13.64
CA THR A 87 1.56 6.68 14.06
C THR A 87 0.66 7.49 13.14
N MET A 88 -0.39 6.83 12.64
CA MET A 88 -1.38 7.42 11.75
C MET A 88 -2.74 7.51 12.41
N ASN A 89 -3.50 8.55 12.07
CA ASN A 89 -4.90 8.64 12.46
C ASN A 89 -5.75 7.73 11.56
N LYS A 90 -6.66 6.99 12.18
CA LYS A 90 -7.73 6.31 11.46
C LYS A 90 -8.78 7.33 11.06
N TYR A 91 -9.18 7.27 9.79
CA TYR A 91 -10.33 8.00 9.27
C TYR A 91 -11.45 7.02 8.94
N ASP A 92 -12.70 7.50 8.95
CA ASP A 92 -13.84 6.70 8.51
C ASP A 92 -13.89 6.56 6.98
N GLU A 93 -14.84 5.76 6.50
CA GLU A 93 -14.98 5.45 5.06
C GLU A 93 -15.28 6.66 4.18
N ASN A 94 -15.80 7.75 4.74
CA ASN A 94 -16.05 8.99 4.00
C ASN A 94 -14.77 9.74 3.67
N TYR A 95 -13.64 9.37 4.25
CA TYR A 95 -12.35 9.96 3.89
C TYR A 95 -12.07 9.86 2.39
N PHE A 96 -12.50 8.77 1.75
CA PHE A 96 -12.38 8.57 0.31
C PHE A 96 -13.18 9.57 -0.52
N ASN A 97 -14.18 10.24 0.05
CA ASN A 97 -14.95 11.28 -0.63
C ASN A 97 -14.12 12.55 -0.88
N ASN A 98 -12.97 12.68 -0.22
CA ASN A 98 -12.09 13.83 -0.35
C ASN A 98 -11.04 13.65 -1.48
N LEU A 99 -11.05 12.52 -2.19
CA LEU A 99 -10.14 12.31 -3.32
C LEU A 99 -10.52 13.25 -4.47
N ALA A 100 -9.58 14.11 -4.85
CA ALA A 100 -9.76 15.08 -5.94
C ALA A 100 -9.56 14.43 -7.31
N ALA A 101 -10.12 15.05 -8.36
CA ALA A 101 -9.86 14.65 -9.74
C ALA A 101 -8.37 14.82 -10.12
N ASN A 102 -7.85 13.91 -10.96
CA ASN A 102 -6.45 13.92 -11.40
C ASN A 102 -6.24 14.59 -12.78
N GLY A 103 -7.28 15.25 -13.31
CA GLY A 103 -7.28 15.88 -14.63
C GLY A 103 -7.63 14.95 -15.80
N VAL A 104 -7.76 13.65 -15.57
CA VAL A 104 -8.21 12.66 -16.56
C VAL A 104 -9.58 12.08 -16.18
N ILE A 105 -9.74 11.70 -14.92
CA ILE A 105 -10.98 11.14 -14.35
C ILE A 105 -11.42 11.94 -13.11
N SER A 106 -12.72 11.91 -12.84
CA SER A 106 -13.35 12.59 -11.69
C SER A 106 -12.96 11.94 -10.36
N GLY A 107 -13.12 12.68 -9.25
CA GLY A 107 -12.90 12.15 -7.90
C GLY A 107 -13.78 10.92 -7.58
N ASP A 108 -15.03 10.91 -8.09
CA ASP A 108 -15.94 9.77 -7.94
C ASP A 108 -15.45 8.53 -8.69
N GLU A 109 -14.92 8.70 -9.91
CA GLU A 109 -14.31 7.60 -10.67
C GLU A 109 -13.05 7.07 -10.00
N ILE A 110 -12.19 7.96 -9.47
CA ILE A 110 -11.01 7.57 -8.69
C ILE A 110 -11.44 6.74 -7.47
N ARG A 111 -12.42 7.21 -6.70
CA ARG A 111 -12.95 6.49 -5.54
C ARG A 111 -13.47 5.11 -5.93
N LEU A 112 -14.24 5.01 -7.01
CA LEU A 112 -14.78 3.75 -7.51
C LEU A 112 -13.66 2.78 -7.91
N PHE A 113 -12.67 3.25 -8.65
CA PHE A 113 -11.57 2.42 -9.14
C PHE A 113 -10.63 1.99 -8.01
N VAL A 114 -10.23 2.91 -7.13
CA VAL A 114 -9.44 2.56 -5.94
C VAL A 114 -10.19 1.54 -5.07
N GLY A 115 -11.50 1.71 -4.88
CA GLY A 115 -12.34 0.72 -4.18
C GLY A 115 -12.30 -0.67 -4.82
N ARG A 116 -12.42 -0.76 -6.16
CA ARG A 116 -12.30 -2.04 -6.89
C ARG A 116 -10.91 -2.64 -6.80
N ILE A 117 -9.87 -1.82 -6.92
CA ILE A 117 -8.47 -2.26 -6.79
C ILE A 117 -8.24 -2.84 -5.38
N LEU A 118 -8.73 -2.19 -4.34
CA LEU A 118 -8.61 -2.67 -2.96
C LEU A 118 -9.49 -3.91 -2.69
N GLN A 119 -10.60 -4.08 -3.41
CA GLN A 119 -11.46 -5.25 -3.28
C GLN A 119 -10.85 -6.51 -3.91
N TYR A 120 -10.22 -6.38 -5.08
CA TYR A 120 -9.72 -7.50 -5.89
C TYR A 120 -8.19 -7.67 -5.89
N GLY A 121 -7.46 -6.65 -5.44
CA GLY A 121 -6.01 -6.69 -5.26
C GLY A 121 -5.60 -7.56 -4.06
N TYR A 122 -4.31 -7.50 -3.72
CA TYR A 122 -3.80 -8.24 -2.57
C TYR A 122 -4.32 -7.62 -1.26
N ARG A 123 -4.89 -8.45 -0.39
CA ARG A 123 -5.52 -8.02 0.88
C ARG A 123 -5.01 -8.79 2.10
N GLY A 124 -4.02 -9.64 1.89
CA GLY A 124 -3.46 -10.50 2.93
C GLY A 124 -2.53 -9.75 3.88
N THR A 125 -1.88 -10.52 4.74
CA THR A 125 -0.84 -10.04 5.62
C THR A 125 0.47 -9.85 4.87
N ILE A 126 1.37 -9.01 5.37
CA ILE A 126 2.77 -9.03 4.92
C ILE A 126 3.58 -9.93 5.84
N SER A 127 4.80 -10.30 5.44
CA SER A 127 5.72 -11.01 6.33
C SER A 127 7.17 -10.65 6.05
N THR A 128 7.96 -10.50 7.11
CA THR A 128 9.42 -10.33 7.04
C THR A 128 10.15 -11.62 6.64
N SER A 129 9.47 -12.77 6.66
CA SER A 129 9.99 -14.07 6.23
C SER A 129 9.82 -14.33 4.73
N TRP A 130 9.07 -13.50 4.00
CA TRP A 130 8.89 -13.68 2.56
C TRP A 130 10.21 -13.53 1.80
N ARG A 131 10.39 -14.38 0.80
CA ARG A 131 11.59 -14.45 -0.05
C ARG A 131 11.16 -14.79 -1.47
N SER A 132 11.81 -14.17 -2.46
CA SER A 132 11.48 -14.34 -3.88
C SER A 132 11.64 -15.78 -4.40
N GLN A 133 12.47 -16.59 -3.74
CA GLN A 133 12.66 -18.00 -4.09
C GLN A 133 11.50 -18.91 -3.66
N ASN A 134 10.63 -18.44 -2.77
CA ASN A 134 9.41 -19.16 -2.40
C ASN A 134 8.25 -18.67 -3.28
N GLU A 135 7.69 -19.55 -4.10
CA GLU A 135 6.67 -19.19 -5.09
C GLU A 135 5.45 -18.47 -4.47
N ALA A 136 4.94 -18.95 -3.35
CA ALA A 136 3.79 -18.34 -2.68
C ALA A 136 4.10 -16.92 -2.14
N ALA A 137 5.30 -16.74 -1.58
CA ALA A 137 5.77 -15.44 -1.13
C ALA A 137 6.01 -14.49 -2.31
N ALA A 138 6.65 -14.97 -3.40
CA ALA A 138 6.87 -14.19 -4.61
C ALA A 138 5.56 -13.71 -5.24
N ASN A 139 4.57 -14.60 -5.33
CA ASN A 139 3.23 -14.26 -5.82
C ASN A 139 2.56 -13.19 -4.95
N SER A 140 2.70 -13.30 -3.62
CA SER A 140 2.15 -12.32 -2.68
C SER A 140 2.85 -10.95 -2.79
N ILE A 141 4.19 -10.93 -2.89
CA ILE A 141 4.98 -9.70 -3.09
C ILE A 141 4.56 -9.03 -4.41
N ALA A 142 4.49 -9.79 -5.50
CA ALA A 142 4.13 -9.28 -6.82
C ALA A 142 2.72 -8.70 -6.83
N GLN A 143 1.73 -9.42 -6.28
CA GLN A 143 0.34 -8.97 -6.24
C GLN A 143 0.18 -7.72 -5.35
N ALA A 144 0.83 -7.67 -4.18
CA ALA A 144 0.81 -6.51 -3.30
C ALA A 144 1.44 -5.29 -3.98
N TYR A 145 2.59 -5.46 -4.63
CA TYR A 145 3.25 -4.37 -5.31
C TYR A 145 2.46 -3.86 -6.52
N ALA A 146 1.90 -4.77 -7.33
CA ALA A 146 1.02 -4.40 -8.44
C ALA A 146 -0.23 -3.65 -7.96
N THR A 147 -0.81 -4.05 -6.82
CA THR A 147 -1.95 -3.36 -6.21
C THR A 147 -1.58 -1.92 -5.84
N GLN A 148 -0.41 -1.70 -5.22
CA GLN A 148 0.08 -0.36 -4.87
C GLN A 148 0.29 0.52 -6.12
N LEU A 149 0.91 -0.02 -7.17
CA LEU A 149 1.15 0.73 -8.41
C LEU A 149 -0.16 1.10 -9.09
N LEU A 150 -1.12 0.18 -9.15
CA LEU A 150 -2.41 0.44 -9.78
C LEU A 150 -3.21 1.52 -9.04
N ILE A 151 -3.11 1.59 -7.71
CA ILE A 151 -3.66 2.71 -6.92
C ILE A 151 -2.99 4.02 -7.33
N TRP A 152 -1.66 4.05 -7.41
CA TRP A 152 -0.92 5.27 -7.79
C TRP A 152 -1.14 5.75 -9.22
N GLU A 153 -1.37 4.83 -10.17
CA GLU A 153 -1.75 5.21 -11.53
C GLU A 153 -3.20 5.74 -11.60
N THR A 154 -4.03 5.43 -10.59
CA THR A 154 -5.42 5.87 -10.53
C THR A 154 -5.56 7.26 -9.89
N VAL A 155 -4.78 7.57 -8.84
CA VAL A 155 -4.86 8.83 -8.06
C VAL A 155 -4.04 9.98 -8.62
#